data_AF-A0A938IGH6-F1
#
_entry.id   AF-A0A938IGH6-F1
#
_cell.length_a   1.000
_cell.length_b   1.000
_cell.length_c   1.000
_cell.angle_alpha   90.00
_cell.angle_beta   90.00
_cell.angle_gamma   90.00
#
_symmetry.space_group_name_H-M   'P 1'
#
loop_
_entity.id
_entity.type
_entity.pdbx_description
1 polymer ?
#
loop_
_entity_poly.entity_id
_entity_poly.type
_entity_poly.pdbx_seq_one_letter_code
_entity_poly.pdbx_strand_id
1 'polypeptide(L)'
;MNRASNVFIPLALTLCSALPCACRTTRERVPKDAAAAAPVRSSVQRAWRVVEGDRVCGFVLAFREDGPGERVFYAVQNEFRQELGLIDAQGRAWRYRPFQEQPDHLTSSTLADGARAILGTAAAARLEELSPAALHGN
;
A
#
# COMPACT_ATOMS: atom_id res chain seq x y z
N MET A 1 16.73 77.87 20.56
CA MET A 1 17.47 78.57 19.49
C MET A 1 18.57 77.66 18.98
N ASN A 2 18.69 77.54 17.65
CA ASN A 2 19.79 76.96 16.83
C ASN A 2 19.94 75.42 16.86
N ARG A 3 19.47 74.69 15.84
CA ARG A 3 19.95 74.49 14.44
C ARG A 3 21.14 73.53 14.31
N ALA A 4 20.89 72.49 13.50
CA ALA A 4 21.74 71.84 12.49
C ALA A 4 21.89 70.32 12.71
N SER A 5 21.91 69.42 11.73
CA SER A 5 21.57 69.39 10.30
C SER A 5 21.86 67.95 9.83
N ASN A 6 20.98 67.37 9.00
CA ASN A 6 21.25 66.31 7.99
C ASN A 6 21.70 64.92 8.51
N VAL A 7 21.28 63.78 7.95
CA VAL A 7 21.46 63.36 6.55
C VAL A 7 20.40 62.32 6.15
N PHE A 8 19.91 62.50 4.92
CA PHE A 8 19.07 61.59 4.11
C PHE A 8 19.80 60.29 3.74
N ILE A 9 19.13 59.13 3.84
CA ILE A 9 19.35 57.97 2.94
C ILE A 9 18.01 57.24 2.74
N PRO A 10 17.35 57.33 1.56
CA PRO A 10 16.25 56.45 1.21
C PRO A 10 16.82 55.28 0.40
N LEU A 11 16.96 54.09 1.00
CA LEU A 11 17.26 52.88 0.24
C LEU A 11 15.95 52.17 -0.06
N ALA A 12 15.38 52.49 -1.22
CA ALA A 12 14.24 51.82 -1.82
C ALA A 12 14.59 50.34 -2.05
N LEU A 13 14.01 49.45 -1.25
CA LEU A 13 14.12 48.00 -1.40
C LEU A 13 13.10 47.53 -2.46
N THR A 14 13.39 47.81 -3.72
CA THR A 14 12.63 47.29 -4.87
C THR A 14 13.17 45.89 -5.20
N LEU A 15 12.58 44.84 -4.64
CA LEU A 15 12.90 43.45 -5.01
C LEU A 15 11.62 42.62 -5.17
N CYS A 16 10.81 42.97 -6.17
CA CYS A 16 9.60 42.24 -6.58
C CYS A 16 9.79 41.67 -8.00
N SER A 17 10.73 40.75 -8.24
CA SER A 17 10.84 40.09 -9.56
C SER A 17 11.59 38.75 -9.54
N ALA A 18 10.98 37.68 -9.02
CA ALA A 18 11.36 36.31 -9.41
C ALA A 18 10.34 35.29 -8.88
N LEU A 19 9.17 35.18 -9.51
CA LEU A 19 8.38 33.96 -9.44
C LEU A 19 8.80 33.09 -10.64
N PRO A 20 9.71 32.11 -10.49
CA PRO A 20 9.99 31.19 -11.57
C PRO A 20 8.73 30.36 -11.81
N CYS A 21 8.23 30.44 -13.04
CA CYS A 21 7.19 29.57 -13.58
C CYS A 21 7.64 28.11 -13.37
N ALA A 22 7.03 27.42 -12.40
CA ALA A 22 7.37 26.05 -12.06
C ALA A 22 6.79 25.09 -13.12
N CYS A 23 7.46 25.01 -14.27
CA CYS A 23 7.21 23.98 -15.27
C CYS A 23 7.53 22.61 -14.67
N ARG A 24 6.49 21.88 -14.25
CA ARG A 24 6.60 20.49 -13.81
C ARG A 24 6.73 19.61 -15.04
N THR A 25 7.96 19.21 -15.38
CA THR A 25 8.21 18.22 -16.42
C THR A 25 7.91 16.82 -15.87
N THR A 26 6.92 16.15 -16.44
CA THR A 26 6.71 14.72 -16.19
C THR A 26 7.54 13.92 -17.19
N ARG A 27 8.23 12.89 -16.70
CA ARG A 27 9.04 11.99 -17.54
C ARG A 27 8.30 10.67 -17.66
N GLU A 28 7.79 10.37 -18.84
CA GLU A 28 7.14 9.10 -19.11
C GLU A 28 8.20 8.09 -19.57
N ARG A 29 8.18 6.88 -18.99
CA ARG A 29 9.02 5.77 -19.45
C ARG A 29 8.10 4.69 -19.99
N VAL A 30 8.24 4.38 -21.28
CA VAL A 30 7.59 3.23 -21.87
C VAL A 30 8.40 1.97 -21.52
N PRO A 31 7.78 0.87 -21.08
CA PRO A 31 8.48 -0.39 -20.87
C PRO A 31 9.21 -0.81 -22.14
N LYS A 32 10.47 -1.25 -21.99
CA LYS A 32 11.38 -1.54 -23.11
C LYS A 32 10.87 -2.68 -24.03
N ASP A 33 9.88 -3.43 -23.57
CA ASP A 33 9.28 -4.55 -24.30
C ASP A 33 7.81 -4.72 -23.91
N ALA A 34 6.91 -4.03 -24.65
CA ALA A 34 5.47 -4.11 -24.40
C ALA A 34 4.88 -5.49 -24.73
N ALA A 35 5.55 -6.29 -25.59
CA ALA A 35 5.13 -7.64 -25.93
C ALA A 35 5.48 -8.66 -24.82
N ALA A 36 6.51 -8.38 -24.02
CA ALA A 36 6.86 -9.19 -22.84
C ALA A 36 5.91 -8.96 -21.64
N ALA A 37 5.05 -7.93 -21.68
CA ALA A 37 4.08 -7.62 -20.64
C ALA A 37 2.74 -8.37 -20.85
N ALA A 38 2.81 -9.68 -21.10
CA ALA A 38 1.59 -10.49 -21.15
C ALA A 38 0.93 -10.52 -19.76
N PRO A 39 -0.39 -10.30 -19.65
CA PRO A 39 -1.07 -10.33 -18.35
C PRO A 39 -1.01 -11.73 -17.75
N VAL A 40 -0.46 -11.83 -16.53
CA VAL A 40 -0.52 -13.05 -15.72
C VAL A 40 -1.89 -13.11 -15.05
N ARG A 41 -2.56 -14.25 -15.17
CA ARG A 41 -3.84 -14.48 -14.48
C ARG A 41 -3.59 -15.15 -13.14
N SER A 42 -4.30 -14.68 -12.12
CA SER A 42 -4.31 -15.28 -10.80
C SER A 42 -5.72 -15.68 -10.43
N SER A 43 -5.89 -16.85 -9.83
CA SER A 43 -7.19 -17.35 -9.38
C SER A 43 -7.17 -17.59 -7.86
N VAL A 44 -8.28 -17.26 -7.20
CA VAL A 44 -8.46 -17.57 -5.77
C VAL A 44 -8.66 -19.07 -5.63
N GLN A 45 -7.78 -19.70 -4.85
CA GLN A 45 -7.82 -21.14 -4.59
C GLN A 45 -8.55 -21.44 -3.27
N ARG A 46 -8.32 -20.59 -2.26
CA ARG A 46 -8.85 -20.75 -0.90
C ARG A 46 -9.09 -19.39 -0.27
N ALA A 47 -9.99 -19.32 0.70
CA ALA A 47 -10.13 -18.13 1.53
C ALA A 47 -10.43 -18.49 2.98
N TRP A 48 -10.09 -17.57 3.85
CA TRP A 48 -10.40 -17.61 5.28
C TRP A 48 -11.03 -16.30 5.70
N ARG A 49 -11.99 -16.35 6.62
CA ARG A 49 -12.34 -15.20 7.45
C ARG A 49 -11.42 -15.15 8.66
N VAL A 50 -10.97 -13.96 9.03
CA VAL A 50 -10.21 -13.73 10.26
C VAL A 50 -11.20 -13.25 11.30
N VAL A 51 -11.34 -14.00 12.39
CA VAL A 51 -12.32 -13.71 13.45
C VAL A 51 -11.63 -13.56 14.80
N GLU A 52 -12.08 -12.57 15.58
CA GLU A 52 -11.64 -12.29 16.94
C GLU A 52 -12.89 -12.23 17.84
N GLY A 53 -13.04 -13.21 18.71
CA GLY A 53 -14.33 -13.46 19.38
C GLY A 53 -15.42 -13.77 18.34
N ASP A 54 -16.46 -12.93 18.32
CA ASP A 54 -17.59 -12.98 17.38
C ASP A 54 -17.47 -11.95 16.24
N ARG A 55 -16.41 -11.15 16.20
CA ARG A 55 -16.19 -10.13 15.17
C ARG A 55 -15.39 -10.70 14.00
N VAL A 56 -15.83 -10.41 12.78
CA VAL A 56 -15.01 -10.59 11.58
C VAL A 56 -14.09 -9.37 11.43
N CYS A 57 -12.79 -9.60 11.46
CA CYS A 57 -11.78 -8.54 11.33
C CYS A 57 -11.36 -8.32 9.87
N GLY A 58 -11.51 -9.35 9.04
CA GLY A 58 -11.09 -9.31 7.64
C GLY A 58 -11.05 -10.69 7.01
N PHE A 59 -10.35 -10.78 5.89
CA PHE A 59 -10.26 -11.97 5.06
C PHE A 59 -8.83 -12.21 4.58
N VAL A 60 -8.51 -13.47 4.33
CA VAL A 60 -7.27 -13.89 3.67
C VAL A 60 -7.66 -14.69 2.43
N LEU A 61 -7.12 -14.35 1.27
CA LEU A 61 -7.37 -15.01 -0.01
C LEU A 61 -6.07 -15.61 -0.53
N ALA A 62 -6.00 -16.94 -0.71
CA ALA A 62 -4.87 -17.58 -1.37
C ALA A 62 -5.04 -17.51 -2.88
N PHE A 63 -4.06 -16.92 -3.56
CA PHE A 63 -3.98 -16.86 -5.01
C PHE A 63 -2.92 -17.82 -5.54
N ARG A 64 -3.18 -18.34 -6.74
CA ARG A 64 -2.20 -19.05 -7.57
C ARG A 64 -2.10 -18.34 -8.92
N GLU A 65 -0.89 -17.97 -9.30
CA GLU A 65 -0.58 -17.41 -10.62
C GLU A 65 -0.36 -18.53 -11.64
N ASP A 66 -1.06 -18.45 -12.78
CA ASP A 66 -0.89 -19.38 -13.88
C ASP A 66 0.29 -18.93 -14.77
N GLY A 67 1.33 -19.76 -14.93
CA GLY A 67 2.41 -19.49 -15.87
C GLY A 67 3.79 -20.06 -15.52
N PRO A 68 4.81 -19.79 -16.36
CA PRO A 68 6.20 -20.20 -16.14
C PRO A 68 6.80 -19.39 -14.98
N GLY A 69 6.61 -19.90 -13.76
CA GLY A 69 7.00 -19.21 -12.53
C GLY A 69 5.92 -19.17 -11.46
N GLU A 70 4.90 -20.05 -11.56
CA GLU A 70 3.82 -20.28 -10.59
C GLU A 70 4.16 -19.82 -9.17
N ARG A 71 3.37 -18.86 -8.68
CA ARG A 71 3.53 -18.27 -7.36
C ARG A 71 2.25 -18.45 -6.57
N VAL A 72 2.43 -18.75 -5.29
CA VAL A 72 1.37 -18.68 -4.30
C VAL A 72 1.63 -17.46 -3.42
N PHE A 73 0.58 -16.67 -3.25
CA PHE A 73 0.59 -15.55 -2.32
C PHE A 73 -0.80 -15.41 -1.69
N TYR A 74 -0.87 -14.67 -0.60
CA TYR A 74 -2.07 -14.49 0.17
C TYR A 74 -2.37 -13.00 0.29
N ALA A 75 -3.50 -12.57 -0.25
CA ALA A 75 -3.98 -11.20 -0.07
C ALA A 75 -4.78 -11.10 1.23
N VAL A 76 -4.48 -10.08 2.03
CA VAL A 76 -5.18 -9.81 3.29
C VAL A 76 -6.05 -8.58 3.11
N GLN A 77 -7.35 -8.74 3.36
CA GLN A 77 -8.36 -7.71 3.19
C GLN A 77 -9.04 -7.37 4.51
N ASN A 78 -9.46 -6.10 4.68
CA ASN A 78 -10.31 -5.72 5.80
C ASN A 78 -11.76 -6.23 5.65
N GLU A 79 -12.61 -5.93 6.62
CA GLU A 79 -14.04 -6.30 6.60
C GLU A 79 -14.80 -5.75 5.38
N PHE A 80 -14.32 -4.65 4.80
CA PHE A 80 -14.87 -4.00 3.60
C PHE A 80 -14.24 -4.52 2.29
N ARG A 81 -13.51 -5.64 2.33
CA ARG A 81 -12.84 -6.27 1.17
C ARG A 81 -11.75 -5.41 0.51
N GLN A 82 -11.25 -4.39 1.20
CA GLN A 82 -10.11 -3.60 0.73
C GLN A 82 -8.82 -4.34 1.08
N GLU A 83 -7.94 -4.52 0.10
CA GLU A 83 -6.62 -5.10 0.31
C GLU A 83 -5.75 -4.18 1.18
N LEU A 84 -5.20 -4.74 2.25
CA LEU A 84 -4.32 -4.03 3.18
C LEU A 84 -2.87 -4.49 3.09
N GLY A 85 -2.63 -5.67 2.52
CA GLY A 85 -1.30 -6.26 2.52
C GLY A 85 -1.27 -7.63 1.86
N LEU A 86 -0.05 -8.14 1.71
CA LEU A 86 0.24 -9.42 1.10
C LEU A 86 1.11 -10.27 2.03
N ILE A 87 0.96 -11.58 1.93
CA ILE A 87 1.86 -12.58 2.53
C ILE A 87 2.33 -13.49 1.40
N ASP A 88 3.63 -13.74 1.30
CA ASP A 88 4.14 -14.65 0.27
C ASP A 88 4.17 -16.12 0.72
N ALA A 89 4.58 -17.01 -0.18
CA ALA A 89 4.75 -18.43 0.10
C ALA A 89 5.78 -18.74 1.22
N GLN A 90 6.67 -17.79 1.53
CA GLN A 90 7.65 -17.93 2.62
C GLN A 90 7.14 -17.35 3.95
N GLY A 91 5.90 -16.86 3.99
CA GLY A 91 5.29 -16.32 5.21
C GLY A 91 5.76 -14.91 5.57
N ARG A 92 6.43 -14.21 4.66
CA ARG A 92 6.78 -12.79 4.83
C ARG A 92 5.53 -11.96 4.62
N ALA A 93 5.21 -11.10 5.57
CA ALA A 93 4.00 -10.28 5.57
C ALA A 93 4.35 -8.80 5.38
N TRP A 94 3.64 -8.14 4.47
CA TRP A 94 3.79 -6.73 4.17
C TRP A 94 2.46 -6.01 4.25
N ARG A 95 2.48 -4.77 4.77
CA ARG A 95 1.30 -3.91 4.87
C ARG A 95 1.46 -2.67 4.01
N TYR A 96 0.46 -2.40 3.18
CA TYR A 96 0.33 -1.16 2.46
C TYR A 96 -0.26 -0.09 3.37
N ARG A 97 0.29 1.13 3.32
CA ARG A 97 -0.34 2.31 3.93
C ARG A 97 -0.64 3.36 2.87
N PRO A 98 -1.72 4.13 3.05
CA PRO A 98 -2.00 5.27 2.18
C PRO A 98 -0.79 6.19 2.08
N PHE A 99 -0.48 6.61 0.86
CA PHE A 99 0.59 7.58 0.54
C PHE A 99 2.02 7.10 0.81
N GLN A 100 2.23 5.85 1.21
CA GLN A 100 3.57 5.25 1.23
C GLN A 100 3.93 4.67 -0.14
N GLU A 101 5.16 4.91 -0.57
CA GLU A 101 5.69 4.37 -1.83
C GLU A 101 6.05 2.87 -1.70
N GLN A 102 6.52 2.45 -0.52
CA GLN A 102 6.92 1.07 -0.24
C GLN A 102 6.11 0.51 0.92
N PRO A 103 5.73 -0.79 0.87
CA PRO A 103 5.01 -1.42 1.97
C PRO A 103 5.92 -1.70 3.17
N ASP A 104 5.36 -1.64 4.36
CA ASP A 104 6.04 -1.99 5.60
C ASP A 104 6.16 -3.52 5.72
N HIS A 105 7.38 -4.05 5.88
CA HIS A 105 7.56 -5.45 6.30
C HIS A 105 7.20 -5.59 7.78
N LEU A 106 6.30 -6.52 8.10
CA LEU A 106 5.79 -6.70 9.47
C LEU A 106 6.39 -7.91 10.17
N THR A 107 6.45 -9.05 9.48
CA THR A 107 6.91 -10.32 10.06
C THR A 107 7.29 -11.33 8.98
N SER A 108 7.98 -12.38 9.40
CA SER A 108 8.28 -13.57 8.60
C SER A 108 7.92 -14.79 9.46
N SER A 109 6.67 -15.23 9.38
CA SER A 109 6.11 -16.27 10.27
C SER A 109 5.02 -17.07 9.56
N THR A 110 4.05 -17.60 10.31
CA THR A 110 2.91 -18.33 9.78
C THR A 110 1.92 -17.39 9.08
N LEU A 111 1.06 -17.96 8.22
CA LEU A 111 -0.04 -17.24 7.57
C LEU A 111 -0.96 -16.54 8.59
N ALA A 112 -1.25 -17.23 9.71
CA ALA A 112 -2.10 -16.68 10.76
C ALA A 112 -1.45 -15.46 11.42
N ASP A 113 -0.16 -15.53 11.75
CA ASP A 113 0.55 -14.40 12.36
C ASP A 113 0.67 -13.22 11.41
N GLY A 114 0.98 -13.48 10.13
CA GLY A 114 1.02 -12.45 9.10
C GLY A 114 -0.34 -11.75 8.94
N ALA A 115 -1.43 -12.52 8.90
CA ALA A 115 -2.78 -11.97 8.77
C ALA A 115 -3.15 -11.11 9.99
N ARG A 116 -2.83 -11.57 11.21
CA ARG A 116 -3.04 -10.79 12.44
C ARG A 116 -2.23 -9.50 12.44
N ALA A 117 -0.96 -9.56 12.05
CA ALA A 117 -0.10 -8.38 11.98
C ALA A 117 -0.63 -7.34 10.97
N ILE A 118 -1.06 -7.79 9.79
CA ILE A 118 -1.63 -6.90 8.77
C ILE A 118 -2.96 -6.31 9.22
N LEU A 119 -3.83 -7.09 9.86
CA LEU A 119 -5.13 -6.60 10.34
C LEU A 119 -5.04 -5.83 11.67
N GLY A 120 -3.94 -5.95 12.40
CA GLY A 120 -3.78 -5.38 13.73
C GLY A 120 -4.65 -6.06 14.80
N THR A 121 -4.87 -7.37 14.69
CA THR A 121 -5.68 -8.14 15.64
C THR A 121 -4.82 -8.81 16.71
N ALA A 122 -5.45 -9.29 17.79
CA ALA A 122 -4.75 -9.99 18.86
C ALA A 122 -4.37 -11.42 18.45
N ALA A 123 -3.48 -12.03 19.23
CA ALA A 123 -3.02 -13.40 19.05
C ALA A 123 -4.15 -14.44 19.10
N ALA A 124 -5.26 -14.13 19.78
CA ALA A 124 -6.44 -14.99 19.87
C ALA A 124 -7.28 -15.03 18.58
N ALA A 125 -7.07 -14.11 17.64
CA ALA A 125 -7.77 -14.12 16.37
C ALA A 125 -7.42 -15.39 15.57
N ARG A 126 -8.43 -15.99 14.95
CA ARG A 126 -8.33 -17.29 14.25
C ARG A 126 -8.75 -17.16 12.79
N LEU A 127 -8.16 -18.00 11.95
CA LEU A 127 -8.51 -18.13 10.54
C LEU A 127 -9.52 -19.27 10.41
N GLU A 128 -10.70 -18.96 9.92
CA GLU A 128 -11.73 -19.96 9.63
C GLU A 128 -11.91 -20.06 8.12
N GLU A 129 -11.69 -21.25 7.58
CA GLU A 129 -11.77 -21.48 6.14
C GLU A 129 -13.20 -21.32 5.63
N LEU A 130 -13.34 -20.64 4.49
CA LEU A 130 -14.61 -20.43 3.84
C LEU A 130 -14.89 -21.56 2.85
N SER A 131 -16.17 -21.95 2.78
CA SER A 131 -16.59 -22.93 1.77
C SER A 131 -16.44 -22.37 0.35
N PRO A 132 -16.27 -23.23 -0.67
CA PRO A 132 -16.21 -22.78 -2.06
C PRO A 132 -17.44 -21.98 -2.50
N ALA A 133 -18.63 -22.26 -1.96
CA ALA A 133 -19.83 -21.48 -2.25
C ALA A 133 -19.71 -20.02 -1.77
N ALA A 134 -19.08 -19.80 -0.62
CA ALA A 134 -18.86 -18.47 -0.06
C ALA A 134 -17.79 -17.65 -0.80
N LEU A 135 -16.98 -18.29 -1.67
CA LEU A 135 -16.02 -17.62 -2.55
C LEU A 135 -16.69 -16.97 -3.77
N HIS A 136 -17.82 -17.51 -4.23
CA HIS A 136 -18.49 -17.11 -5.47
C HIS A 136 -19.76 -16.28 -5.24
N GLY A 137 -20.20 -16.15 -3.99
CA GLY A 137 -21.40 -15.39 -3.63
C GLY A 137 -21.17 -13.89 -3.67
N ASN A 138 -21.66 -13.25 -4.73
CA ASN A 138 -22.07 -11.86 -4.78
C ASN A 138 -23.50 -11.81 -5.31
#